data_AF-A0A943FIY7-F1
#
_entry.id   AF-A0A943FIY7-F1
#
_cell.length_a   1.000
_cell.length_b   1.000
_cell.length_c   1.000
_cell.angle_alpha   90.00
_cell.angle_beta   90.00
_cell.angle_gamma   90.00
#
_symmetry.space_group_name_H-M   'P 1'
#
loop_
_entity.id
_entity.type
_entity.pdbx_description
1 polymer ?
#
loop_
_entity_poly.entity_id
_entity_poly.type
_entity_poly.pdbx_seq_one_letter_code
_entity_poly.pdbx_strand_id
1 'polypeptide(L)'
;MKGKAARWGAVLLLVLALTAPAAAVEEERTPVTADQLWEGSYAIGVASSSSMFRVVAAELTVADGEMEVCMTLSGTGYEKLFMGTSEEAMAAPDTECIYFAEDAAGKYTYTVPIEALDQDTDCAAWSIRKQKWYNRVLVFESDGLPEEAFVHTRFFALPLLLAAAAAIAVVLLARRRKKRT
;
A
#
# COMPACT_ATOMS: atom_id res chain seq x y z
N MET A 1 3.84 25.84 71.49
CA MET A 1 4.17 26.60 70.27
C MET A 1 3.39 26.00 69.10
N LYS A 2 2.57 26.85 68.44
CA LYS A 2 2.04 26.87 67.05
C LYS A 2 1.77 25.50 66.35
N GLY A 3 0.61 25.17 65.77
CA GLY A 3 -0.60 25.92 65.38
C GLY A 3 -1.76 24.95 65.11
N LYS A 4 -3.02 25.30 65.40
CA LYS A 4 -4.02 25.93 64.50
C LYS A 4 -4.17 25.15 63.18
N ALA A 5 -5.26 24.41 62.97
CA ALA A 5 -6.60 24.86 62.55
C ALA A 5 -6.84 24.21 61.16
N ALA A 6 -7.76 23.25 61.07
CA ALA A 6 -9.15 23.47 60.67
C ALA A 6 -9.35 23.39 59.15
N ARG A 7 -10.32 22.56 58.76
CA ARG A 7 -11.45 22.85 57.86
C ARG A 7 -11.71 21.71 56.88
N TRP A 8 -12.86 21.10 57.13
CA TRP A 8 -13.79 20.44 56.23
C TRP A 8 -13.76 20.97 54.79
N GLY A 9 -13.81 20.05 53.83
CA GLY A 9 -14.00 20.36 52.42
C GLY A 9 -14.16 19.08 51.62
N ALA A 10 -15.40 18.59 51.56
CA ALA A 10 -15.80 17.58 50.59
C ALA A 10 -15.51 18.08 49.17
N VAL A 11 -14.82 17.29 48.37
CA VAL A 11 -14.89 17.42 46.91
C VAL A 11 -15.03 16.02 46.33
N LEU A 12 -16.30 15.67 46.13
CA LEU A 12 -16.80 14.64 45.25
C LEU A 12 -16.29 14.95 43.83
N LEU A 13 -15.14 14.40 43.44
CA LEU A 13 -14.66 14.46 42.06
C LEU A 13 -15.20 13.23 41.32
N LEU A 14 -16.36 13.47 40.73
CA LEU A 14 -16.99 12.73 39.65
C LEU A 14 -15.93 12.32 38.61
N VAL A 15 -15.49 11.05 38.63
CA VAL A 15 -14.76 10.46 37.51
C VAL A 15 -15.80 10.25 36.41
N LEU A 16 -16.03 11.31 35.63
CA LEU A 16 -16.74 11.25 34.37
C LEU A 16 -15.93 10.29 33.48
N ALA A 17 -16.49 9.11 33.21
CA ALA A 17 -15.94 8.17 32.25
C ALA A 17 -15.82 8.87 30.90
N LEU A 18 -14.60 9.26 30.55
CA LEU A 18 -14.25 9.74 29.22
C LEU A 18 -14.16 8.49 28.33
N THR A 19 -15.31 7.95 27.94
CA THR A 19 -15.38 7.07 26.77
C THR A 19 -15.06 7.94 25.55
N ALA A 20 -13.77 8.06 25.24
CA ALA A 20 -13.31 8.60 23.98
C ALA A 20 -13.93 7.75 22.86
N PRO A 21 -14.47 8.37 21.79
CA PRO A 21 -14.84 7.60 20.61
C PRO A 21 -13.56 6.96 20.08
N ALA A 22 -13.63 5.66 19.78
CA ALA A 22 -12.59 4.98 19.03
C ALA A 22 -12.46 5.69 17.67
N ALA A 23 -11.50 6.62 17.59
CA ALA A 23 -11.05 7.13 16.31
C ALA A 23 -10.53 5.92 15.53
N ALA A 24 -11.19 5.63 14.41
CA ALA A 24 -10.66 4.72 13.42
C ALA A 24 -9.25 5.22 13.10
N VAL A 25 -8.25 4.39 13.38
CA VAL A 25 -6.91 4.60 12.85
C VAL A 25 -7.07 4.28 11.37
N GLU A 26 -7.29 5.31 10.56
CA GLU A 26 -6.98 5.23 9.14
C GLU A 26 -5.47 5.01 9.12
N GLU A 27 -5.04 3.77 8.88
CA GLU A 27 -3.65 3.50 8.58
C GLU A 27 -3.35 4.26 7.29
N GLU A 28 -2.77 5.46 7.43
CA GLU A 28 -2.20 6.20 6.31
C GLU A 28 -1.11 5.31 5.70
N ARG A 29 -1.49 4.48 4.72
CA ARG A 29 -0.52 3.71 3.95
C ARG A 29 0.30 4.70 3.14
N THR A 30 1.61 4.59 3.23
CA THR A 30 2.52 5.40 2.43
C THR A 30 2.55 4.84 1.01
N PRO A 31 2.20 5.62 -0.03
CA PRO A 31 2.21 5.13 -1.39
C PRO A 31 3.60 4.64 -1.83
N VAL A 32 3.65 3.50 -2.51
CA VAL A 32 4.91 2.96 -3.08
C VAL A 32 4.95 3.28 -4.56
N THR A 33 5.95 4.07 -4.96
CA THR A 33 6.17 4.52 -6.33
C THR A 33 7.23 3.68 -7.04
N ALA A 34 7.28 3.76 -8.37
CA ALA A 34 8.17 2.95 -9.20
C ALA A 34 9.66 3.07 -8.83
N ASP A 35 10.13 4.24 -8.41
CA ASP A 35 11.52 4.50 -8.02
C ASP A 35 11.95 3.78 -6.73
N GLN A 36 10.99 3.29 -5.95
CA GLN A 36 11.22 2.50 -4.75
C GLN A 36 11.38 1.01 -5.05
N LEU A 37 11.07 0.58 -6.28
CA LEU A 37 11.07 -0.81 -6.72
C LEU A 37 12.14 -1.08 -7.79
N TRP A 38 12.70 -2.28 -7.77
CA TRP A 38 13.51 -2.77 -8.88
C TRP A 38 12.61 -3.14 -10.06
N GLU A 39 13.11 -2.90 -11.27
CA GLU A 39 12.46 -3.40 -12.48
C GLU A 39 12.23 -4.91 -12.42
N GLY A 40 11.07 -5.35 -12.86
CA GLY A 40 10.67 -6.75 -12.75
C GLY A 40 9.16 -6.94 -12.82
N SER A 41 8.76 -8.20 -12.66
CA SER A 41 7.35 -8.60 -12.56
C SER A 41 7.09 -9.25 -11.21
N TYR A 42 5.99 -8.85 -10.56
CA TYR A 42 5.64 -9.22 -9.20
C TYR A 42 4.15 -9.53 -9.07
N ALA A 43 3.81 -10.62 -8.40
CA ALA A 43 2.43 -10.88 -8.02
C ALA A 43 2.02 -9.95 -6.88
N ILE A 44 0.88 -9.27 -7.01
CA ILE A 44 0.35 -8.34 -6.01
C ILE A 44 -1.11 -8.61 -5.69
N GLY A 45 -1.57 -8.09 -4.55
CA GLY A 45 -2.98 -8.02 -4.18
C GLY A 45 -3.64 -6.80 -4.82
N VAL A 46 -4.96 -6.89 -5.06
CA VAL A 46 -5.76 -5.73 -5.46
C VAL A 46 -7.07 -5.74 -4.67
N ALA A 47 -7.23 -4.75 -3.81
CA ALA A 47 -8.48 -4.50 -3.13
C ALA A 47 -9.43 -3.69 -4.03
N SER A 48 -10.73 -3.95 -3.92
CA SER A 48 -11.76 -3.21 -4.65
C SER A 48 -12.87 -2.77 -3.71
N SER A 49 -13.39 -1.57 -3.95
CA SER A 49 -14.58 -1.04 -3.26
C SER A 49 -15.88 -1.80 -3.57
N SER A 50 -15.86 -2.78 -4.48
CA SER A 50 -17.04 -3.59 -4.81
C SER A 50 -16.71 -5.08 -4.91
N SER A 51 -17.44 -5.91 -4.16
CA SER A 51 -17.36 -7.37 -4.27
C SER A 51 -17.78 -7.92 -5.64
N MET A 52 -18.51 -7.13 -6.45
CA MET A 52 -18.84 -7.48 -7.83
C MET A 52 -17.67 -7.25 -8.79
N PHE A 53 -16.70 -6.40 -8.42
CA PHE A 53 -15.47 -6.13 -9.17
C PHE A 53 -14.30 -6.80 -8.45
N ARG A 54 -14.35 -8.13 -8.38
CA ARG A 54 -13.34 -8.89 -7.64
C ARG A 54 -12.20 -9.32 -8.56
N VAL A 55 -11.00 -8.82 -8.26
CA VAL A 55 -9.73 -9.27 -8.83
C VAL A 55 -9.32 -10.58 -8.14
N VAL A 56 -8.87 -11.56 -8.93
CA VAL A 56 -8.45 -12.89 -8.44
C VAL A 56 -6.98 -13.19 -8.65
N ALA A 57 -6.33 -12.44 -9.53
CA ALA A 57 -4.89 -12.46 -9.76
C ALA A 57 -4.48 -11.10 -10.31
N ALA A 58 -3.32 -10.61 -9.93
CA ALA A 58 -2.73 -9.40 -10.48
C ALA A 58 -1.21 -9.54 -10.53
N GLU A 59 -0.63 -9.07 -11.62
CA GLU A 59 0.81 -9.02 -11.83
C GLU A 59 1.21 -7.58 -12.14
N LEU A 60 2.04 -7.00 -11.28
CA LEU A 60 2.69 -5.72 -11.45
C LEU A 60 3.93 -5.89 -12.33
N THR A 61 4.09 -5.04 -13.33
CA THR A 61 5.32 -4.86 -14.10
C THR A 61 5.88 -3.48 -13.79
N VAL A 62 7.14 -3.44 -13.33
CA VAL A 62 7.91 -2.21 -13.15
C VAL A 62 8.97 -2.16 -14.25
N ALA A 63 8.92 -1.15 -15.10
CA ALA A 63 9.89 -0.94 -16.19
C ALA A 63 10.00 0.54 -16.53
N ASP A 64 11.21 1.03 -16.82
CA ASP A 64 11.45 2.41 -17.28
C ASP A 64 10.90 3.51 -16.34
N GLY A 65 10.75 3.21 -15.05
CA GLY A 65 10.18 4.13 -14.06
C GLY A 65 8.65 4.21 -14.05
N GLU A 66 7.97 3.33 -14.79
CA GLU A 66 6.52 3.22 -14.86
C GLU A 66 6.04 1.91 -14.22
N MET A 67 4.76 1.87 -13.87
CA MET A 67 4.08 0.70 -13.31
C MET A 67 2.82 0.38 -14.09
N GLU A 68 2.73 -0.88 -14.52
CA GLU A 68 1.53 -1.44 -15.14
C GLU A 68 1.08 -2.68 -14.38
N VAL A 69 -0.24 -2.87 -14.24
CA VAL A 69 -0.81 -4.04 -13.58
C VAL A 69 -1.69 -4.79 -14.57
N CYS A 70 -1.35 -6.05 -14.83
CA CYS A 70 -2.23 -7.00 -15.50
C CYS A 70 -3.09 -7.70 -14.45
N MET A 71 -4.36 -7.33 -14.33
CA MET A 71 -5.30 -7.91 -13.37
C MET A 71 -6.35 -8.78 -14.04
N THR A 72 -6.64 -9.93 -13.42
CA THR A 72 -7.67 -10.89 -13.83
C THR A 72 -8.90 -10.77 -12.95
N LEU A 73 -10.08 -10.60 -13.55
CA LEU A 73 -11.34 -10.56 -12.82
C LEU A 73 -11.93 -11.96 -12.60
N SER A 74 -12.67 -12.11 -11.49
CA SER A 74 -13.41 -13.34 -11.18
C SER A 74 -14.57 -13.63 -12.15
N GLY A 75 -15.06 -12.62 -12.87
CA GLY A 75 -16.18 -12.74 -13.80
C GLY A 75 -15.97 -11.91 -15.06
N THR A 76 -16.83 -12.13 -16.05
CA THR A 76 -16.71 -11.60 -17.42
C THR A 76 -17.75 -10.52 -17.74
N GLY A 77 -18.27 -9.85 -16.71
CA GLY A 77 -19.41 -8.92 -16.83
C GLY A 77 -19.07 -7.51 -17.30
N TYR A 78 -17.78 -7.22 -17.48
CA TYR A 78 -17.24 -5.90 -17.81
C TYR A 78 -16.53 -5.96 -19.16
N GLU A 79 -16.72 -4.96 -20.02
CA GLU A 79 -16.12 -4.93 -21.36
C GLU A 79 -14.82 -4.14 -21.36
N LYS A 80 -14.84 -2.99 -20.70
CA LYS A 80 -13.72 -2.06 -20.71
C LYS A 80 -13.69 -1.27 -19.41
N LEU A 81 -12.49 -0.80 -19.11
CA LEU A 81 -12.18 0.02 -17.95
C LEU A 81 -11.68 1.38 -18.42
N PHE A 82 -11.83 2.37 -17.56
CA PHE A 82 -11.20 3.68 -17.68
C PHE A 82 -10.60 4.03 -16.33
N MET A 83 -9.32 4.43 -16.30
CA MET A 83 -8.62 4.79 -15.07
C MET A 83 -8.97 6.24 -14.72
N GLY A 84 -10.02 6.39 -13.93
CA GLY A 84 -10.68 7.66 -13.61
C GLY A 84 -12.17 7.45 -13.31
N THR A 85 -12.92 8.55 -13.34
CA THR A 85 -14.34 8.55 -13.01
C THR A 85 -15.22 8.18 -14.19
N SER A 86 -16.47 7.77 -13.93
CA SER A 86 -17.45 7.49 -14.98
C SER A 86 -17.80 8.70 -15.83
N GLU A 87 -17.68 9.92 -15.27
CA GLU A 87 -17.95 11.16 -15.99
C GLU A 87 -16.88 11.42 -17.04
N GLU A 88 -15.60 11.28 -16.64
CA GLU A 88 -14.47 11.35 -17.55
C GLU A 88 -14.55 10.25 -18.61
N ALA A 89 -14.87 9.01 -18.21
CA ALA A 89 -15.05 7.89 -19.14
C ALA A 89 -16.16 8.11 -20.19
N MET A 90 -17.17 8.93 -19.88
CA MET A 90 -18.21 9.30 -20.85
C MET A 90 -17.76 10.37 -21.83
N ALA A 91 -16.80 11.21 -21.45
CA ALA A 91 -16.24 12.27 -22.28
C ALA A 91 -14.99 11.82 -23.06
N ALA A 92 -14.27 10.82 -22.57
CA ALA A 92 -13.04 10.31 -23.17
C ALA A 92 -13.30 9.58 -24.49
N PRO A 93 -12.36 9.65 -25.45
CA PRO A 93 -12.40 8.81 -26.64
C PRO A 93 -12.23 7.34 -26.28
N ASP A 94 -12.81 6.46 -27.10
CA ASP A 94 -12.76 5.01 -26.86
C ASP A 94 -11.34 4.43 -26.84
N THR A 95 -10.38 5.12 -27.47
CA THR A 95 -8.96 4.76 -27.49
C THR A 95 -8.27 4.86 -26.13
N GLU A 96 -8.84 5.63 -25.19
CA GLU A 96 -8.35 5.73 -23.81
C GLU A 96 -8.97 4.64 -22.90
N CYS A 97 -9.94 3.88 -23.42
CA CYS A 97 -10.51 2.76 -22.69
C CYS A 97 -9.63 1.52 -22.80
N ILE A 98 -9.55 0.78 -21.71
CA ILE A 98 -8.78 -0.44 -21.58
C ILE A 98 -9.74 -1.62 -21.74
N TYR A 99 -9.66 -2.30 -22.88
CA TYR A 99 -10.50 -3.46 -23.18
C TYR A 99 -9.96 -4.74 -22.53
N PHE A 100 -10.85 -5.69 -22.29
CA PHE A 100 -10.45 -7.00 -21.78
C PHE A 100 -9.65 -7.79 -22.82
N ALA A 101 -8.70 -8.59 -22.34
CA ALA A 101 -8.18 -9.75 -23.03
C ALA A 101 -8.70 -11.03 -22.36
N GLU A 102 -8.77 -12.13 -23.11
CA GLU A 102 -9.09 -13.44 -22.52
C GLU A 102 -7.80 -14.19 -22.21
N ASP A 103 -7.69 -14.70 -20.98
CA ASP A 103 -6.63 -15.62 -20.61
C ASP A 103 -6.88 -17.04 -21.17
N ALA A 104 -5.92 -17.95 -20.97
CA ALA A 104 -6.05 -19.34 -21.40
C ALA A 104 -7.24 -20.11 -20.76
N ALA A 105 -7.81 -19.59 -19.66
CA ALA A 105 -8.97 -20.14 -18.97
C ALA A 105 -10.28 -19.42 -19.36
N GLY A 106 -10.25 -18.46 -20.29
CA GLY A 106 -11.40 -17.66 -20.70
C GLY A 106 -11.83 -16.61 -19.68
N LYS A 107 -10.96 -16.25 -18.72
CA LYS A 107 -11.20 -15.14 -17.79
C LYS A 107 -10.75 -13.83 -18.41
N TYR A 108 -11.38 -12.75 -17.96
CA TYR A 108 -11.09 -11.41 -18.46
C TYR A 108 -9.93 -10.79 -17.69
N THR A 109 -8.94 -10.33 -18.44
CA THR A 109 -7.75 -9.63 -17.94
C THR A 109 -7.70 -8.21 -18.48
N TYR A 110 -7.13 -7.31 -17.69
CA TYR A 110 -6.95 -5.90 -18.04
C TYR A 110 -5.56 -5.44 -17.63
N THR A 111 -4.86 -4.79 -18.55
CA THR A 111 -3.57 -4.13 -18.24
C THR A 111 -3.84 -2.65 -18.01
N VAL A 112 -3.61 -2.18 -16.79
CA VAL A 112 -3.85 -0.79 -16.40
C VAL A 112 -2.55 -0.12 -15.96
N PRO A 113 -2.29 1.13 -16.38
CA PRO A 113 -1.21 1.92 -15.81
C PRO A 113 -1.61 2.38 -14.40
N ILE A 114 -0.65 2.46 -13.49
CA ILE A 114 -0.84 2.95 -12.13
C ILE A 114 0.29 3.90 -11.73
N GLU A 115 -0.03 4.89 -10.88
CA GLU A 115 0.97 5.86 -10.40
C GLU A 115 1.72 5.34 -9.17
N ALA A 116 1.01 4.71 -8.23
CA ALA A 116 1.56 4.16 -7.01
C ALA A 116 0.76 2.94 -6.51
N LEU A 117 1.41 2.09 -5.73
CA LEU A 117 0.75 1.10 -4.87
C LEU A 117 0.29 1.77 -3.57
N ASP A 118 -0.60 1.09 -2.85
CA ASP A 118 -1.18 1.49 -1.57
C ASP A 118 -1.88 2.86 -1.56
N GLN A 119 -2.40 3.23 -2.73
CA GLN A 119 -3.17 4.44 -2.97
C GLN A 119 -4.53 4.08 -3.56
N ASP A 120 -5.56 4.83 -3.18
CA ASP A 120 -6.87 4.79 -3.82
C ASP A 120 -6.75 5.24 -5.28
N THR A 121 -7.17 4.35 -6.19
CA THR A 121 -7.16 4.57 -7.63
C THR A 121 -8.58 4.49 -8.17
N ASP A 122 -9.06 5.57 -8.77
CA ASP A 122 -10.37 5.60 -9.40
C ASP A 122 -10.38 4.75 -10.68
N CYS A 123 -11.44 3.96 -10.85
CA CYS A 123 -11.65 3.11 -12.01
C CYS A 123 -13.12 3.06 -12.37
N ALA A 124 -13.47 3.47 -13.59
CA ALA A 124 -14.80 3.30 -14.15
C ALA A 124 -14.86 2.00 -14.96
N ALA A 125 -15.81 1.12 -14.62
CA ALA A 125 -16.00 -0.16 -15.30
C ALA A 125 -17.31 -0.18 -16.11
N TRP A 126 -17.23 -0.46 -17.41
CA TRP A 126 -18.40 -0.56 -18.30
C TRP A 126 -19.06 -1.93 -18.20
N SER A 127 -20.32 -1.97 -17.75
CA SER A 127 -21.06 -3.22 -17.66
C SER A 127 -21.69 -3.60 -18.99
N ILE A 128 -21.35 -4.79 -19.52
CA ILE A 128 -21.94 -5.34 -20.75
C ILE A 128 -23.46 -5.45 -20.63
N ARG A 129 -23.94 -5.99 -19.49
CA ARG A 129 -25.37 -6.25 -19.28
C ARG A 129 -26.19 -4.98 -19.10
N LYS A 130 -25.64 -3.98 -18.40
CA LYS A 130 -26.36 -2.77 -18.04
C LYS A 130 -26.08 -1.59 -18.95
N GLN A 131 -25.07 -1.72 -19.84
CA GLN A 131 -24.64 -0.69 -20.77
C GLN A 131 -24.45 0.66 -20.05
N LYS A 132 -23.70 0.61 -18.94
CA LYS A 132 -23.41 1.78 -18.11
C LYS A 132 -22.09 1.64 -17.36
N TRP A 133 -21.50 2.79 -17.04
CA TRP A 133 -20.32 2.90 -16.21
C TRP A 133 -20.63 2.75 -14.73
N TYR A 134 -19.69 2.18 -13.99
CA TYR A 134 -19.71 2.07 -12.55
C TYR A 134 -18.37 2.51 -11.97
N ASN A 135 -18.40 3.49 -11.06
CA ASN A 135 -17.20 3.89 -10.33
C ASN A 135 -16.78 2.81 -9.34
N ARG A 136 -15.48 2.54 -9.33
CA ARG A 136 -14.76 1.67 -8.42
C ARG A 136 -13.56 2.44 -7.90
N VAL A 137 -13.15 2.04 -6.72
CA VAL A 137 -11.87 2.45 -6.15
C VAL A 137 -11.09 1.16 -5.98
N LEU A 138 -9.89 1.13 -6.55
CA LEU A 138 -8.95 0.02 -6.46
C LEU A 138 -7.76 0.46 -5.64
N VAL A 139 -7.23 -0.46 -4.82
CA VAL A 139 -5.95 -0.28 -4.14
C VAL A 139 -5.07 -1.45 -4.55
N PHE A 140 -3.96 -1.15 -5.21
CA PHE A 140 -2.94 -2.12 -5.58
C PHE A 140 -1.98 -2.27 -4.41
N GLU A 141 -1.88 -3.47 -3.83
CA GLU A 141 -1.29 -3.65 -2.50
C GLU A 141 0.20 -4.02 -2.60
N SER A 142 1.07 -3.27 -1.90
CA SER A 142 2.50 -3.62 -1.83
C SER A 142 2.82 -4.74 -0.84
N ASP A 143 1.89 -5.08 0.06
CA ASP A 143 2.04 -6.15 1.08
C ASP A 143 2.40 -7.52 0.50
N GLY A 144 2.08 -7.76 -0.78
CA GLY A 144 2.42 -9.01 -1.48
C GLY A 144 3.83 -9.05 -2.06
N LEU A 145 4.56 -7.94 -2.05
CA LEU A 145 5.89 -7.83 -2.66
C LEU A 145 6.96 -8.48 -1.79
N PRO A 146 7.93 -9.17 -2.39
CA PRO A 146 9.08 -9.69 -1.65
C PRO A 146 10.03 -8.55 -1.25
N GLU A 147 10.75 -8.69 -0.13
CA GLU A 147 11.65 -7.64 0.38
C GLU A 147 12.74 -7.24 -0.62
N GLU A 148 13.17 -8.18 -1.48
CA GLU A 148 14.13 -7.93 -2.55
C GLU A 148 13.60 -7.05 -3.70
N ALA A 149 12.29 -6.86 -3.82
CA ALA A 149 11.70 -5.96 -4.81
C ALA A 149 12.02 -4.49 -4.51
N PHE A 150 12.30 -4.14 -3.25
CA PHE A 150 12.54 -2.76 -2.84
C PHE A 150 14.01 -2.34 -3.01
N VAL A 151 14.24 -1.16 -3.61
CA VAL A 151 15.59 -0.62 -3.89
C VAL A 151 16.33 -0.24 -2.61
N HIS A 152 15.61 0.20 -1.57
CA HIS A 152 16.19 0.68 -0.32
C HIS A 152 16.75 -0.40 0.61
N THR A 153 16.33 -1.66 0.46
CA THR A 153 16.74 -2.78 1.32
C THR A 153 18.25 -3.03 1.29
N ARG A 154 18.94 -2.65 0.21
CA ARG A 154 20.40 -2.81 0.06
C ARG A 154 21.23 -1.62 0.57
N PHE A 155 20.67 -0.42 0.66
CA PHE A 155 21.44 0.77 1.07
C PHE A 155 21.55 0.93 2.59
N PHE A 156 20.60 0.42 3.38
CA PHE A 156 20.65 0.52 4.84
C PHE A 156 21.39 -0.63 5.55
N ALA A 157 21.49 -1.81 4.94
CA ALA A 157 22.18 -2.95 5.54
C ALA A 157 23.72 -2.81 5.53
N LEU A 158 24.29 -2.22 4.47
CA LEU A 158 25.74 -2.11 4.30
C LEU A 158 26.41 -1.18 5.35
N PRO A 159 25.89 0.03 5.64
CA PRO A 159 26.46 0.90 6.66
C PRO A 159 26.39 0.29 8.06
N LEU A 160 25.31 -0.43 8.37
CA LEU A 160 25.11 -1.08 9.67
C LEU A 160 26.07 -2.27 9.87
N LEU A 161 26.27 -3.10 8.84
CA LEU A 161 27.25 -4.19 8.86
C LEU A 161 28.70 -3.67 8.97
N LEU A 162 29.04 -2.58 8.27
CA LEU A 162 30.33 -1.91 8.40
C LEU A 162 30.56 -1.35 9.81
N ALA A 163 29.54 -0.71 10.40
CA ALA A 163 29.61 -0.19 11.77
C ALA A 163 29.78 -1.32 12.80
N ALA A 164 29.05 -2.43 12.65
CA ALA A 164 29.20 -3.60 13.51
C ALA A 164 30.61 -4.22 13.40
N ALA A 165 31.13 -4.39 12.19
CA ALA A 165 32.49 -4.91 11.98
C ALA A 165 33.57 -3.99 12.58
N ALA A 166 33.41 -2.67 12.44
CA ALA A 166 34.33 -1.69 13.03
C ALA A 166 34.30 -1.74 14.57
N ALA A 167 33.11 -1.82 15.20
CA ALA A 167 32.98 -1.94 16.65
C ALA A 167 33.64 -3.23 17.17
N ILE A 168 33.46 -4.36 16.49
CA ILE A 168 34.09 -5.64 16.83
C ILE A 168 35.62 -5.53 16.72
N ALA A 169 36.15 -4.92 15.66
CA ALA A 169 37.59 -4.71 15.49
C ALA A 169 38.19 -3.82 16.60
N VAL A 170 37.52 -2.73 16.97
CA VAL A 170 37.94 -1.84 18.07
C VAL A 170 37.97 -2.59 19.40
N VAL A 171 36.94 -3.39 19.70
CA VAL A 171 36.89 -4.22 20.93
C VAL A 171 38.01 -5.26 20.94
N LEU A 172 38.29 -5.93 19.82
CA LEU A 172 39.38 -6.89 19.70
C LEU A 172 40.76 -6.24 19.86
N LEU A 173 40.97 -5.04 19.29
CA LEU A 173 42.20 -4.26 19.44
C LEU A 173 42.40 -3.78 20.88
N ALA A 174 41.34 -3.32 21.55
CA ALA A 174 41.38 -2.91 22.95
C ALA A 174 41.74 -4.09 23.88
N ARG A 175 41.15 -5.28 23.62
CA ARG A 175 41.49 -6.51 24.36
C ARG A 175 42.93 -6.97 24.15
N ARG A 176 43.50 -6.77 22.94
CA ARG A 176 44.93 -7.07 22.68
C ARG A 176 45.88 -6.14 23.43
N ARG A 177 45.54 -4.85 23.61
CA ARG A 177 46.39 -3.91 24.37
C ARG A 177 46.43 -4.23 25.86
N LYS A 178 45.31 -4.63 26.46
CA LYS A 178 45.22 -4.96 27.90
C LYS A 178 45.95 -6.26 28.30
N LYS A 179 46.29 -7.12 27.33
CA LYS A 179 47.02 -8.39 27.57
C LYS A 179 48.55 -8.24 27.44
N ARG A 180 49.07 -7.06 27.06
CA ARG A 180 50.51 -6.76 26.90
C ARG A 180 51.10 -5.88 28.01
N THR A 181 50.28 -5.43 28.96
CA THR A 181 50.68 -4.77 30.21
C THR A 181 50.52 -5.74 31.36
#